data_AF-A0A1B6J989-F1
#
_entry.id   AF-A0A1B6J989-F1
#
_cell.length_a   1.000
_cell.length_b   1.000
_cell.length_c   1.000
_cell.angle_alpha   90.00
_cell.angle_beta   90.00
_cell.angle_gamma   90.00
#
_symmetry.space_group_name_H-M   'P 1'
#
loop_
_entity.id
_entity.type
_entity.pdbx_description
1 polymer ?
#
loop_
_entity_poly.entity_id
_entity_poly.type
_entity_poly.pdbx_seq_one_letter_code
_entity_poly.pdbx_strand_id
1 'polypeptide(L)'
;ETEVVYRDMHGGLSVYNAHNNTVRVLMTNSTFRQLNAAHFRVSSDLKFVLLISDIKKIYTNTFEARYHIYEVATQSRAPLTPAPTTVGDTEAPLLQLAMWAPRGSGLA
;
A
#
# COMPACT_ATOMS: atom_id res chain seq x y z
N GLU A 1 -14.88 -11.75 -9.34
CA GLU A 1 -13.49 -11.27 -9.44
C GLU A 1 -13.15 -10.98 -10.90
N THR A 2 -13.40 -9.76 -11.34
CA THR A 2 -13.05 -9.29 -12.70
C THR A 2 -12.18 -8.04 -12.64
N GLU A 3 -11.64 -7.72 -11.47
CA GLU A 3 -10.89 -6.49 -11.23
C GLU A 3 -9.41 -6.81 -11.07
N VAL A 4 -8.57 -6.11 -11.83
CA VAL A 4 -7.12 -6.30 -11.84
C VAL A 4 -6.44 -4.98 -11.52
N VAL A 5 -5.60 -4.98 -10.49
CA VAL A 5 -4.80 -3.82 -10.13
C VAL A 5 -3.46 -3.89 -10.86
N TYR A 6 -3.05 -2.79 -11.48
CA TYR A 6 -1.79 -2.69 -12.20
C TYR A 6 -1.17 -1.30 -12.06
N ARG A 7 0.14 -1.22 -12.32
CA ARG A 7 0.83 0.06 -12.43
C ARG A 7 0.61 0.63 -13.83
N ASP A 8 0.11 1.85 -13.86
CA ASP A 8 -0.17 2.56 -15.11
C ASP A 8 1.12 3.08 -15.76
N MET A 9 1.06 3.44 -17.05
CA MET A 9 2.18 4.03 -17.81
C MET A 9 2.73 5.30 -17.17
N HIS A 10 1.88 6.03 -16.45
CA HIS A 10 2.28 7.21 -15.69
C HIS A 10 2.99 6.89 -14.37
N GLY A 11 3.13 5.62 -13.98
CA GLY A 11 3.73 5.20 -12.71
C GLY A 11 2.78 5.29 -11.50
N GLY A 12 1.49 5.53 -11.74
CA GLY A 12 0.44 5.44 -10.72
C GLY A 12 -0.12 4.03 -10.58
N LEU A 13 -1.11 3.86 -9.70
CA LEU A 13 -1.83 2.62 -9.48
C LEU A 13 -3.27 2.74 -9.98
N SER A 14 -3.67 1.83 -10.85
CA SER A 14 -5.01 1.80 -11.43
C SER A 14 -5.62 0.41 -11.29
N VAL A 15 -6.94 0.35 -11.22
CA VAL A 15 -7.72 -0.88 -11.27
C VAL A 15 -8.51 -0.92 -12.57
N TYR A 16 -8.40 -2.04 -13.28
CA TYR A 16 -9.18 -2.35 -14.46
C TYR A 16 -10.29 -3.32 -14.09
N ASN A 17 -11.53 -3.00 -14.42
CA ASN A 17 -12.67 -3.89 -14.26
C ASN A 17 -13.05 -4.48 -15.63
N ALA A 18 -12.81 -5.79 -15.78
CA ALA A 18 -13.03 -6.55 -17.00
C ALA A 18 -14.52 -6.83 -17.29
N HIS A 19 -15.43 -6.57 -16.35
CA HIS A 19 -16.86 -6.75 -16.60
C HIS A 19 -17.46 -5.61 -17.41
N ASN A 20 -17.04 -4.38 -17.13
CA ASN A 20 -17.56 -3.16 -17.75
C ASN A 20 -16.48 -2.41 -18.58
N ASN A 21 -15.28 -2.99 -18.71
CA ASN A 21 -14.12 -2.38 -19.35
C ASN A 21 -13.77 -0.98 -18.84
N THR A 22 -14.01 -0.73 -17.55
CA THR A 22 -13.68 0.56 -16.93
C THR A 22 -12.34 0.53 -16.24
N VAL A 23 -11.63 1.66 -16.26
CA VAL A 23 -10.40 1.88 -15.51
C VAL A 23 -10.68 2.92 -14.44
N ARG A 24 -10.27 2.65 -13.20
CA ARG A 24 -10.33 3.59 -12.09
C ARG A 24 -8.93 3.79 -11.51
N VAL A 25 -8.54 5.04 -11.32
CA VAL A 25 -7.26 5.38 -10.67
C VAL A 25 -7.41 5.23 -9.16
N LEU A 26 -6.54 4.43 -8.55
CA LEU A 26 -6.47 4.26 -7.08
C LEU A 26 -5.47 5.24 -6.47
N MET A 27 -4.33 5.44 -7.13
CA MET A 27 -3.25 6.29 -6.64
C MET A 27 -2.49 6.94 -7.80
N THR A 28 -2.12 8.21 -7.66
CA THR A 28 -1.28 8.91 -8.64
C THR A 28 0.21 8.65 -8.39
N ASN A 29 1.03 8.81 -9.43
CA ASN A 29 2.50 8.66 -9.32
C ASN A 29 3.10 9.61 -8.28
N SER A 30 2.55 10.83 -8.14
CA SER A 30 3.01 11.82 -7.16
C SER A 30 3.02 11.25 -5.74
N THR A 31 1.94 10.59 -5.31
CA THR A 31 1.86 10.02 -3.96
C THR A 31 2.78 8.80 -3.80
N PHE A 32 2.92 7.98 -4.85
CA PHE A 32 3.83 6.84 -4.86
C PHE A 32 5.30 7.28 -4.70
N ARG A 33 5.70 8.36 -5.40
CA ARG A 33 7.04 8.96 -5.29
C ARG A 33 7.27 9.68 -3.97
N GLN A 34 6.28 10.39 -3.44
CA GLN A 34 6.42 11.07 -2.15
C GLN A 34 6.83 10.12 -1.02
N LEU A 35 6.37 8.86 -1.08
CA LEU A 35 6.68 7.85 -0.08
C LEU A 35 7.89 6.98 -0.44
N ASN A 36 8.53 7.23 -1.59
CA ASN A 36 9.57 6.35 -2.15
C ASN A 36 9.18 4.86 -2.06
N ALA A 37 7.91 4.57 -2.37
CA ALA A 37 7.39 3.22 -2.29
C ALA A 37 8.06 2.35 -3.37
N ALA A 38 8.64 1.21 -2.96
CA ALA A 38 9.22 0.23 -3.87
C ALA A 38 8.19 -0.81 -4.29
N HIS A 39 7.31 -1.19 -3.36
CA HIS A 39 6.24 -2.17 -3.58
C HIS A 39 4.91 -1.68 -3.01
N PHE A 40 3.82 -2.31 -3.46
CA PHE A 40 2.48 -2.04 -2.98
C PHE A 40 1.67 -3.33 -2.85
N ARG A 41 0.66 -3.33 -1.99
CA ARG A 41 -0.36 -4.37 -1.90
C ARG A 41 -1.72 -3.69 -1.70
N VAL A 42 -2.73 -4.14 -2.42
CA VAL A 42 -4.08 -3.56 -2.29
C VAL A 42 -4.95 -4.48 -1.44
N SER A 43 -5.83 -3.89 -0.63
CA SER A 43 -6.82 -4.63 0.13
C SER A 43 -7.85 -5.31 -0.79
N SER A 44 -8.50 -6.35 -0.30
CA SER A 44 -9.50 -7.11 -1.09
C SER A 44 -10.71 -6.25 -1.49
N ASP A 45 -11.00 -5.18 -0.74
CA ASP A 45 -12.09 -4.24 -1.00
C ASP A 45 -11.70 -3.03 -1.86
N LEU A 46 -10.43 -2.96 -2.31
CA LEU A 46 -9.87 -1.86 -3.12
C LEU A 46 -9.94 -0.47 -2.47
N LYS A 47 -10.21 -0.40 -1.16
CA LYS A 47 -10.30 0.88 -0.43
C LYS A 47 -8.97 1.33 0.12
N PHE A 48 -8.08 0.38 0.41
CA PHE A 48 -6.80 0.64 1.04
C PHE A 48 -5.64 0.10 0.20
N VAL A 49 -4.55 0.85 0.18
CA VAL A 49 -3.30 0.47 -0.46
C VAL A 49 -2.22 0.50 0.61
N LEU A 50 -1.56 -0.64 0.80
CA LEU A 50 -0.37 -0.76 1.62
C LEU A 50 0.84 -0.47 0.76
N LEU A 51 1.60 0.54 1.14
CA LEU A 51 2.80 0.99 0.46
C LEU A 51 4.00 0.56 1.28
N ILE A 52 4.98 0.00 0.59
CA ILE A 52 6.18 -0.58 1.19
C ILE A 52 7.37 0.23 0.70
N SER A 53 8.08 0.82 1.66
CA SER A 53 9.21 1.73 1.45
C SER A 53 10.39 1.30 2.31
N ASP A 54 11.60 1.77 1.99
CA ASP A 54 12.81 1.54 2.79
C ASP A 54 13.07 0.03 3.06
N ILE A 55 13.06 -0.77 2.00
CA ILE A 55 13.22 -2.23 2.09
C ILE A 55 14.67 -2.57 2.41
N LYS A 56 14.90 -3.06 3.62
CA LYS A 56 16.17 -3.57 4.12
C LYS A 56 16.14 -5.09 4.13
N LYS A 57 16.78 -5.70 3.13
CA LYS A 57 16.90 -7.16 3.04
C LYS A 57 17.84 -7.68 4.13
N ILE A 58 17.38 -8.65 4.93
CA ILE A 58 18.18 -9.29 5.99
C ILE A 58 18.65 -10.66 5.49
N TYR A 59 17.75 -11.46 4.93
CA TYR A 59 18.01 -12.78 4.36
C TYR A 59 17.28 -12.95 3.03
N THR A 60 17.41 -14.13 2.40
CA THR A 60 16.83 -14.41 1.07
C THR A 60 15.35 -14.05 0.96
N ASN A 61 14.54 -14.40 1.98
CA ASN A 61 13.09 -14.17 2.05
C ASN A 61 12.68 -13.26 3.22
N THR A 62 13.63 -12.71 3.96
CA THR A 62 13.36 -11.87 5.13
C THR A 62 13.86 -10.47 4.84
N PHE A 63 12.96 -9.51 4.97
CA PHE A 63 13.27 -8.10 4.84
C PHE A 63 12.51 -7.33 5.91
N GLU A 64 13.07 -6.20 6.29
CA GLU A 64 12.36 -5.18 7.06
C GLU A 64 12.01 -4.04 6.10
N ALA A 65 10.83 -3.46 6.28
CA ALA A 65 10.38 -2.34 5.47
C ALA A 65 9.48 -1.42 6.29
N ARG A 66 9.37 -0.17 5.85
CA ARG A 66 8.41 0.78 6.37
C ARG A 66 7.11 0.67 5.60
N TYR A 67 6.01 0.57 6.34
CA TYR A 67 4.69 0.37 5.77
C TYR A 67 3.82 1.61 6.00
N HIS A 68 3.12 2.02 4.95
CA HIS A 68 2.15 3.12 5.00
C HIS A 68 0.82 2.65 4.43
N ILE A 69 -0.27 2.93 5.13
CA ILE A 69 -1.62 2.71 4.62
C ILE A 69 -2.06 3.98 3.91
N TYR A 70 -2.54 3.82 2.69
CA TYR A 70 -3.15 4.86 1.89
C TYR A 70 -4.63 4.53 1.68
N GLU A 71 -5.50 5.45 2.05
CA GLU A 71 -6.93 5.35 1.83
C GLU A 71 -7.31 6.02 0.50
N VAL A 72 -7.91 5.25 -0.40
CA VAL A 72 -8.21 5.71 -1.77
C VAL A 72 -9.28 6.81 -1.80
N ALA A 73 -10.26 6.74 -0.88
CA ALA A 73 -11.39 7.66 -0.86
C ALA A 73 -11.02 9.07 -0.35
N THR A 74 -10.26 9.13 0.74
CA THR A 74 -9.87 10.39 1.39
C THR A 74 -8.52 10.91 0.90
N GLN A 75 -7.78 10.08 0.15
CA GLN A 75 -6.36 10.31 -0.18
C GLN A 75 -5.48 10.50 1.07
N SER A 76 -5.98 10.04 2.23
CA SER A 76 -5.27 10.11 3.49
C SER A 76 -4.21 9.02 3.56
N ARG A 77 -3.15 9.30 4.31
CA ARG A 77 -2.05 8.38 4.55
C ARG A 77 -1.81 8.26 6.05
N ALA A 78 -1.58 7.04 6.50
CA ALA A 78 -1.25 6.73 7.88
C ALA A 78 -0.04 5.79 7.92
N PRO A 79 0.99 6.08 8.73
CA PRO A 79 2.07 5.13 8.99
C PRO A 79 1.52 3.91 9.73
N LEU A 80 2.03 2.71 9.42
CA LEU A 80 1.67 1.50 10.15
C LEU A 80 2.54 1.38 11.41
N THR A 81 1.93 1.53 12.59
CA THR A 81 2.62 1.44 13.88
C THR A 81 2.02 0.31 14.73
N PRO A 82 2.84 -0.61 15.28
CA PRO A 82 2.36 -1.79 16.02
C PRO A 82 1.79 -1.47 17.41
N ALA A 83 2.08 -0.28 17.94
CA ALA A 83 1.47 0.25 19.16
C ALA A 83 1.13 1.72 18.95
N PRO A 84 0.20 2.30 19.73
CA PRO A 84 0.08 3.75 19.86
C PRO A 84 1.32 4.24 20.63
N THR A 85 2.48 4.21 19.99
CA THR A 85 3.68 4.79 20.56
C THR A 85 3.43 6.28 20.65
N THR A 86 3.25 6.73 21.89
CA THR A 86 3.64 8.07 22.32
C THR A 86 4.95 8.44 21.65
N VAL A 87 5.05 9.70 21.22
CA VAL A 87 6.17 10.35 20.53
C VAL A 87 5.87 10.55 19.03
N GLY A 88 5.85 11.83 18.66
CA GLY A 88 5.48 12.37 17.35
C GLY A 88 6.46 12.05 16.23
N ASP A 89 6.81 10.77 16.08
CA ASP A 89 7.54 10.29 14.94
C ASP A 89 6.59 10.18 13.76
N THR A 90 6.78 11.07 12.79
CA THR A 90 6.06 11.06 11.51
C THR A 90 6.47 9.86 10.65
N GLU A 91 7.48 9.11 11.10
CA GLU A 91 8.10 8.00 10.39
C GLU A 91 7.62 6.65 10.93
N ALA A 92 7.07 5.81 10.06
CA ALA A 92 6.71 4.44 10.40
C ALA A 92 7.95 3.62 10.81
N PRO A 93 7.87 2.78 11.87
CA PRO A 93 8.94 1.85 12.22
C PRO A 93 9.16 0.82 11.11
N LEU A 94 10.36 0.23 11.11
CA LEU A 94 10.66 -0.92 10.27
C LEU A 94 9.92 -2.15 10.80
N LEU A 95 9.08 -2.76 9.95
CA LEU A 95 8.35 -3.98 10.25
C LEU A 95 8.84 -5.11 9.33
N GLN A 96 8.73 -6.35 9.80
CA GLN A 96 9.20 -7.52 9.05
C GLN A 96 8.18 -8.00 8.02
N LEU A 97 6.90 -8.00 8.39
CA LEU A 97 5.82 -8.46 7.54
C LEU A 97 4.58 -7.60 7.80
N ALA A 98 3.91 -7.23 6.72
CA ALA A 98 2.54 -6.76 6.78
C ALA A 98 1.79 -7.27 5.54
N MET A 99 0.62 -7.86 5.76
CA MET A 99 -0.21 -8.41 4.70
C MET A 99 -1.69 -8.17 4.95
N TRP A 100 -2.42 -7.90 3.87
CA TRP A 100 -3.86 -7.82 3.92
C TRP A 100 -4.46 -9.21 4.17
N ALA A 101 -5.55 -9.21 4.93
CA ALA A 101 -6.43 -10.35 5.06
C ALA A 101 -7.03 -10.69 3.68
N PRO A 102 -7.28 -11.98 3.40
CA PRO A 102 -7.84 -12.42 2.12
C PRO A 102 -9.25 -11.89 1.85
N ARG A 103 -9.95 -11.39 2.87
CA ARG A 103 -11.28 -10.78 2.76
C ARG A 103 -11.33 -9.49 3.56
N GLY A 104 -11.96 -8.48 2.95
CA GLY A 104 -12.14 -7.15 3.55
C GLY A 104 -10.83 -6.36 3.62
N SER A 105 -10.63 -5.69 4.76
CA SER A 105 -9.56 -4.71 4.98
C SER A 105 -8.76 -4.97 6.26
N GLY A 106 -8.86 -6.19 6.81
CA GLY A 106 -8.02 -6.60 7.93
C GLY A 106 -6.54 -6.63 7.53
N LEU A 107 -5.64 -6.25 8.43
CA LEU A 107 -4.19 -6.24 8.20
C LEU A 107 -3.53 -7.03 9.32
N ALA A 108 -2.55 -7.88 8.98
CA ALA A 108 -1.75 -8.69 9.90
C ALA A 108 -0.26 -8.45 9.67
#